data_AF-A0AAV0T5H5-F1
#
_entry.id   AF-A0AAV0T5H5-F1
#
_cell.length_a   1.000
_cell.length_b   1.000
_cell.length_c   1.000
_cell.angle_alpha   90.00
_cell.angle_beta   90.00
_cell.angle_gamma   90.00
#
_symmetry.space_group_name_H-M   'P 1'
#
loop_
_entity.id
_entity.type
_entity.pdbx_description
1 polymer ?
#
loop_
_entity_poly.entity_id
_entity_poly.type
_entity_poly.pdbx_seq_one_letter_code
_entity_poly.pdbx_strand_id
1 'polypeptide(L)'
;MVSLTSILAMVTLAATTVDYVEAHGSLKNPQVAFVGNKKTDKFIANIPPLWKDNWDNTKGDEGLLAMFKELAAANNYTDLRTLMDGNPAFGKKCGFTLLDTKPVAPPSDGQVTFSRKIVHAGPCHMSLDDKVVFSNEDCQSLKTDGAVTVFSPVDFSFCLLSGCVLRFYWLALQRLDGKVTWQSYKNCVPLTGPPGGGSAKNVSQVKHPDNSKNTTSSKSKDTSANESNNAQANESKDSSKDSKKDSNETKDSSKDLKKDSNETPPAGAPGTPATSSRCKGRRRRRY
;
A
#
# COMPACT_ATOMS: atom_id res chain seq x y z
N MET A 1 -57.06 -44.79 -34.62
CA MET A 1 -55.92 -44.65 -33.68
C MET A 1 -54.79 -43.98 -34.43
N VAL A 2 -54.25 -42.85 -33.96
CA VAL A 2 -53.05 -42.19 -34.51
C VAL A 2 -52.18 -41.74 -33.32
N SER A 3 -50.86 -41.80 -33.48
CA SER A 3 -49.88 -41.75 -32.38
C SER A 3 -49.87 -40.44 -31.59
N LEU A 4 -49.51 -40.53 -30.30
CA LEU A 4 -48.95 -39.40 -29.57
C LEU A 4 -47.53 -39.11 -30.07
N THR A 5 -47.15 -37.82 -30.11
CA THR A 5 -45.76 -37.35 -30.11
C THR A 5 -45.66 -36.05 -29.29
N SER A 6 -45.44 -36.16 -27.99
CA SER A 6 -45.13 -34.98 -27.15
C SER A 6 -43.63 -34.67 -27.24
N ILE A 7 -43.27 -33.59 -27.93
CA ILE A 7 -41.89 -33.10 -28.00
C ILE A 7 -41.68 -32.14 -26.84
N LEU A 8 -41.00 -32.60 -25.78
CA LEU A 8 -40.71 -31.79 -24.60
C LEU A 8 -39.43 -30.96 -24.84
N ALA A 9 -39.59 -29.70 -25.22
CA ALA A 9 -38.47 -28.78 -25.47
C ALA A 9 -37.84 -28.30 -24.15
N MET A 10 -36.87 -29.06 -23.62
CA MET A 10 -36.08 -28.68 -22.45
C MET A 10 -35.12 -27.53 -22.78
N VAL A 11 -35.54 -26.29 -22.54
CA VAL A 11 -34.69 -25.10 -22.67
C VAL A 11 -33.78 -24.99 -21.45
N THR A 12 -32.56 -25.53 -21.57
CA THR A 12 -31.50 -25.35 -20.55
C THR A 12 -30.96 -23.93 -20.60
N LEU A 13 -31.39 -23.08 -19.66
CA LEU A 13 -30.75 -21.80 -19.38
C LEU A 13 -29.34 -22.04 -18.81
N ALA A 14 -28.33 -22.03 -19.69
CA ALA A 14 -26.93 -21.96 -19.29
C ALA A 14 -26.66 -20.59 -18.67
N ALA A 15 -26.73 -20.50 -17.35
CA ALA A 15 -26.37 -19.29 -16.61
C ALA A 15 -24.86 -19.05 -16.73
N THR A 16 -24.46 -18.22 -17.69
CA THR A 16 -23.07 -17.78 -17.84
C THR A 16 -22.70 -16.91 -16.65
N THR A 17 -22.08 -17.51 -15.63
CA THR A 17 -21.34 -16.77 -14.61
C THR A 17 -20.21 -16.04 -15.32
N VAL A 18 -20.38 -14.74 -15.51
CA VAL A 18 -19.29 -13.87 -15.98
C VAL A 18 -18.30 -13.79 -14.84
N ASP A 19 -17.25 -14.62 -14.91
CA ASP A 19 -16.12 -14.55 -13.99
C ASP A 19 -15.53 -13.15 -14.09
N TYR A 20 -15.76 -12.36 -13.05
CA TYR A 20 -15.33 -10.96 -13.00
C TYR A 20 -13.81 -10.96 -12.85
N VAL A 21 -13.11 -10.77 -13.97
CA VAL A 21 -11.64 -10.78 -13.99
C VAL A 21 -11.14 -9.61 -13.14
N GLU A 22 -10.72 -9.91 -11.91
CA GLU A 22 -10.10 -9.00 -10.94
C GLU A 22 -8.76 -8.48 -11.52
N ALA A 23 -8.89 -7.47 -12.38
CA ALA A 23 -7.89 -7.07 -13.36
C ALA A 23 -6.72 -6.29 -12.74
N HIS A 24 -6.86 -5.82 -11.50
CA HIS A 24 -5.84 -5.13 -10.74
C HIS A 24 -5.82 -5.67 -9.29
N GLY A 25 -4.70 -5.52 -8.59
CA GLY A 25 -4.43 -6.28 -7.36
C GLY A 25 -4.08 -5.44 -6.12
N SER A 26 -3.88 -6.15 -5.01
CA SER A 26 -3.40 -5.61 -3.73
C SER A 26 -2.35 -6.54 -3.12
N LEU A 27 -1.71 -6.14 -2.01
CA LEU A 27 -0.99 -7.10 -1.18
C LEU A 27 -1.95 -8.21 -0.69
N LYS A 28 -1.45 -9.44 -0.70
CA LYS A 28 -2.14 -10.68 -0.29
C LYS A 28 -1.53 -11.23 1.01
N ASN A 29 -0.20 -11.21 1.11
CA ASN A 29 0.53 -11.49 2.35
C ASN A 29 1.55 -10.36 2.58
N PRO A 30 1.53 -9.64 3.71
CA PRO A 30 0.45 -9.62 4.69
C PRO A 30 -0.85 -9.06 4.07
N GLN A 31 -2.01 -9.49 4.58
CA GLN A 31 -3.30 -9.16 3.96
C GLN A 31 -3.75 -7.73 4.27
N VAL A 32 -4.21 -7.00 3.25
CA VAL A 32 -4.84 -5.67 3.41
C VAL A 32 -6.29 -5.76 3.90
N ALA A 33 -6.71 -4.73 4.64
CA ALA A 33 -8.12 -4.41 4.87
C ALA A 33 -8.53 -3.21 4.00
N PHE A 34 -9.75 -3.22 3.46
CA PHE A 34 -10.24 -2.23 2.49
C PHE A 34 -11.25 -1.24 3.10
N VAL A 35 -11.35 -0.04 2.50
CA VAL A 35 -12.33 0.98 2.83
C VAL A 35 -13.72 0.52 2.38
N GLY A 36 -14.54 0.12 3.34
CA GLY A 36 -15.84 -0.51 3.11
C GLY A 36 -15.74 -2.01 2.87
N ASN A 37 -16.86 -2.72 2.99
CA ASN A 37 -16.90 -4.19 3.10
C ASN A 37 -16.68 -4.95 1.78
N LYS A 38 -15.89 -4.39 0.85
CA LYS A 38 -15.56 -5.00 -0.44
C LYS A 38 -14.07 -4.83 -0.74
N LYS A 39 -13.44 -5.92 -1.22
CA LYS A 39 -12.18 -5.80 -1.94
C LYS A 39 -12.37 -4.88 -3.15
N THR A 40 -11.36 -4.13 -3.51
CA THR A 40 -11.40 -3.29 -4.72
C THR A 40 -10.19 -3.58 -5.59
N ASP A 41 -10.51 -4.18 -6.73
CA ASP A 41 -9.67 -4.62 -7.84
C ASP A 41 -9.13 -3.45 -8.67
N LYS A 42 -8.75 -2.33 -8.05
CA LYS A 42 -8.57 -1.04 -8.74
C LYS A 42 -7.27 -0.33 -8.37
N PHE A 43 -6.60 0.17 -9.40
CA PHE A 43 -5.65 1.27 -9.27
C PHE A 43 -6.34 2.52 -8.68
N ILE A 44 -5.57 3.40 -8.07
CA ILE A 44 -6.08 4.58 -7.35
C ILE A 44 -6.40 5.73 -8.31
N ALA A 45 -5.49 6.00 -9.23
CA ALA A 45 -5.63 7.00 -10.28
C ALA A 45 -4.83 6.62 -11.54
N ASN A 46 -5.42 6.94 -12.70
CA ASN A 46 -4.73 7.09 -13.98
C ASN A 46 -4.17 8.51 -14.06
N ILE A 47 -2.92 8.66 -14.49
CA ILE A 47 -2.20 9.94 -14.48
C ILE A 47 -1.39 10.06 -15.78
N PRO A 48 -1.37 11.21 -16.49
CA PRO A 48 -0.37 11.43 -17.53
C PRO A 48 1.04 11.46 -16.93
N PRO A 49 2.10 11.12 -17.70
CA PRO A 49 3.46 11.26 -17.24
C PRO A 49 3.76 12.68 -16.74
N LEU A 50 4.35 12.79 -15.55
CA LEU A 50 4.60 14.10 -14.92
C LEU A 50 5.75 14.87 -15.60
N TRP A 51 6.70 14.16 -16.20
CA TRP A 51 7.87 14.73 -16.86
C TRP A 51 7.59 14.87 -18.36
N LYS A 52 7.80 16.07 -18.91
CA LYS A 52 7.47 16.40 -20.30
C LYS A 52 8.53 15.87 -21.26
N ASP A 53 8.20 14.83 -22.00
CA ASP A 53 9.00 14.32 -23.11
C ASP A 53 8.11 13.43 -24.02
N ASN A 54 8.67 12.88 -25.11
CA ASN A 54 7.96 12.14 -26.16
C ASN A 54 7.68 10.67 -25.78
N TRP A 55 6.99 10.48 -24.65
CA TRP A 55 6.60 9.17 -24.11
C TRP A 55 5.89 8.27 -25.14
N ASP A 56 5.14 8.85 -26.07
CA ASP A 56 4.38 8.08 -27.07
C ASP A 56 5.23 7.42 -28.17
N ASN A 57 6.51 7.79 -28.31
CA ASN A 57 7.44 7.09 -29.19
C ASN A 57 8.09 5.83 -28.57
N THR A 58 7.92 5.58 -27.26
CA THR A 58 8.49 4.39 -26.59
C THR A 58 7.80 3.09 -27.00
N LYS A 59 8.58 2.03 -27.21
CA LYS A 59 8.09 0.72 -27.61
C LYS A 59 8.07 -0.24 -26.43
N GLY A 60 6.86 -0.69 -26.09
CA GLY A 60 6.61 -1.65 -25.02
C GLY A 60 7.07 -1.17 -23.64
N ASP A 61 6.97 -2.09 -22.68
CA ASP A 61 7.22 -1.85 -21.27
C ASP A 61 8.71 -1.55 -20.98
N GLU A 62 9.63 -2.18 -21.71
CA GLU A 62 11.07 -1.88 -21.65
C GLU A 62 11.37 -0.43 -22.07
N GLY A 63 10.77 0.06 -23.16
CA GLY A 63 10.95 1.44 -23.61
C GLY A 63 10.34 2.46 -22.64
N LEU A 64 9.18 2.14 -22.05
CA LEU A 64 8.55 2.95 -21.00
C LEU A 64 9.43 3.03 -19.74
N LEU A 65 9.99 1.90 -19.33
CA LEU A 65 10.89 1.78 -18.19
C LEU A 65 12.20 2.56 -18.40
N ALA A 66 12.84 2.41 -19.54
CA ALA A 66 14.08 3.12 -19.88
C ALA A 66 13.87 4.64 -19.82
N MET A 67 12.81 5.13 -20.46
CA MET A 67 12.45 6.55 -20.46
C MET A 67 12.07 7.07 -19.07
N PHE A 68 11.44 6.24 -18.23
CA PHE A 68 11.21 6.58 -16.82
C PHE A 68 12.52 6.74 -16.05
N LYS A 69 13.50 5.85 -16.22
CA LYS A 69 14.80 5.96 -15.51
C LYS A 69 15.59 7.20 -15.94
N GLU A 70 15.63 7.48 -17.24
CA GLU A 70 16.27 8.69 -17.80
C GLU A 70 15.64 9.97 -17.24
N LEU A 71 14.31 10.09 -17.32
CA LEU A 71 13.61 11.28 -16.84
C LEU A 71 13.57 11.39 -15.32
N ALA A 72 13.58 10.28 -14.58
CA ALA A 72 13.73 10.29 -13.12
C ALA A 72 15.05 10.94 -12.70
N ALA A 73 16.16 10.54 -13.30
CA ALA A 73 17.47 11.14 -13.05
C ALA A 73 17.48 12.64 -13.42
N ALA A 74 16.90 13.01 -14.57
CA ALA A 74 16.83 14.41 -15.02
C ALA A 74 15.92 15.31 -14.16
N ASN A 75 14.97 14.74 -13.42
CA ASN A 75 13.96 15.49 -12.64
C ASN A 75 14.15 15.39 -11.11
N ASN A 76 15.35 15.03 -10.63
CA ASN A 76 15.69 14.91 -9.21
C ASN A 76 14.78 13.93 -8.43
N TYR A 77 14.36 12.83 -9.06
CA TYR A 77 13.61 11.77 -8.39
C TYR A 77 14.46 11.10 -7.30
N THR A 78 13.98 11.13 -6.06
CA THR A 78 14.63 10.46 -4.92
C THR A 78 14.16 9.01 -4.78
N ASP A 79 12.84 8.83 -4.73
CA ASP A 79 12.18 7.57 -4.41
C ASP A 79 10.68 7.64 -4.75
N LEU A 80 10.07 6.46 -4.85
CA LEU A 80 8.70 6.32 -5.31
C LEU A 80 7.67 6.88 -4.30
N ARG A 81 7.97 6.80 -3.01
CA ARG A 81 7.07 7.30 -1.97
C ARG A 81 7.04 8.83 -1.99
N THR A 82 8.18 9.50 -2.04
CA THR A 82 8.25 10.96 -2.14
C THR A 82 7.52 11.46 -3.38
N LEU A 83 7.71 10.80 -4.54
CA LEU A 83 6.97 11.11 -5.77
C LEU A 83 5.45 10.95 -5.60
N MET A 84 4.99 9.82 -5.04
CA MET A 84 3.57 9.48 -5.01
C MET A 84 2.80 10.09 -3.83
N ASP A 85 3.41 10.33 -2.68
CA ASP A 85 2.77 10.95 -1.50
C ASP A 85 2.96 12.47 -1.41
N GLY A 86 3.94 13.02 -2.13
CA GLY A 86 4.12 14.47 -2.30
C GLY A 86 3.18 15.11 -3.33
N ASN A 87 2.51 14.31 -4.17
CA ASN A 87 1.65 14.79 -5.26
C ASN A 87 0.23 14.17 -5.17
N PRO A 88 -0.84 14.99 -5.05
CA PRO A 88 -2.21 14.48 -4.91
C PRO A 88 -2.75 13.71 -6.12
N ALA A 89 -2.11 13.82 -7.30
CA ALA A 89 -2.52 13.09 -8.50
C ALA A 89 -2.45 11.55 -8.34
N PHE A 90 -1.56 11.04 -7.48
CA PHE A 90 -1.48 9.60 -7.14
C PHE A 90 -2.46 9.18 -6.02
N GLY A 91 -3.39 10.06 -5.65
CA GLY A 91 -4.44 9.81 -4.68
C GLY A 91 -3.96 9.58 -3.23
N LYS A 92 -4.92 9.16 -2.39
CA LYS A 92 -4.75 9.00 -0.93
C LYS A 92 -3.54 8.13 -0.58
N LYS A 93 -2.83 8.44 0.50
CA LYS A 93 -1.59 7.74 0.93
C LYS A 93 -1.70 6.22 1.12
N CYS A 94 -2.91 5.72 1.39
CA CYS A 94 -3.20 4.28 1.49
C CYS A 94 -4.15 3.77 0.40
N GLY A 95 -4.42 4.58 -0.64
CA GLY A 95 -5.37 4.25 -1.69
C GLY A 95 -6.77 3.96 -1.14
N PHE A 96 -7.17 2.69 -1.26
CA PHE A 96 -8.42 2.15 -0.75
C PHE A 96 -8.24 1.22 0.47
N THR A 97 -7.07 1.18 1.11
CA THR A 97 -6.84 0.35 2.31
C THR A 97 -6.97 1.16 3.59
N LEU A 98 -7.33 0.49 4.68
CA LEU A 98 -7.48 1.08 6.01
C LEU A 98 -6.17 1.08 6.81
N LEU A 99 -6.06 2.04 7.74
CA LEU A 99 -5.02 2.06 8.78
C LEU A 99 -5.60 1.69 10.15
N ASP A 100 -6.86 2.09 10.43
CA ASP A 100 -7.55 1.80 11.68
C ASP A 100 -8.20 0.41 11.62
N THR A 101 -7.36 -0.62 11.69
CA THR A 101 -7.75 -2.04 11.70
C THR A 101 -6.78 -2.83 12.55
N LYS A 102 -7.24 -3.93 13.15
CA LYS A 102 -6.40 -4.85 13.94
C LYS A 102 -5.12 -5.22 13.17
N PRO A 103 -3.91 -4.91 13.70
CA PRO A 103 -2.66 -5.25 13.05
C PRO A 103 -2.47 -6.77 12.86
N VAL A 104 -1.75 -7.13 11.80
CA VAL A 104 -1.42 -8.52 11.45
C VAL A 104 0.07 -8.81 11.63
N ALA A 105 0.45 -10.08 11.73
CA ALA A 105 1.86 -10.45 11.81
C ALA A 105 2.60 -10.15 10.49
N PRO A 106 3.87 -9.70 10.52
CA PRO A 106 4.72 -9.69 9.34
C PRO A 106 4.97 -11.13 8.83
N PRO A 107 5.14 -11.36 7.52
CA PRO A 107 5.57 -12.64 6.97
C PRO A 107 6.89 -13.11 7.60
N SER A 108 6.87 -14.28 8.25
CA SER A 108 8.02 -14.84 8.98
C SER A 108 9.17 -15.31 8.08
N ASP A 109 8.92 -15.42 6.78
CA ASP A 109 9.89 -15.74 5.73
C ASP A 109 10.45 -14.50 5.02
N GLY A 110 10.02 -13.30 5.42
CA GLY A 110 10.39 -12.04 4.76
C GLY A 110 9.77 -11.85 3.38
N GLN A 111 8.77 -12.65 2.98
CA GLN A 111 8.16 -12.58 1.64
C GLN A 111 6.81 -11.85 1.67
N VAL A 112 6.76 -10.69 1.02
CA VAL A 112 5.49 -10.01 0.72
C VAL A 112 4.98 -10.51 -0.64
N THR A 113 3.66 -10.61 -0.83
CA THR A 113 3.06 -11.04 -2.11
C THR A 113 1.96 -10.10 -2.58
N PHE A 114 1.91 -9.87 -3.89
CA PHE A 114 0.79 -9.21 -4.58
C PHE A 114 -0.24 -10.25 -5.01
N SER A 115 -1.54 -9.94 -5.01
CA SER A 115 -2.63 -10.90 -5.24
C SER A 115 -2.64 -11.53 -6.63
N ARG A 116 -1.92 -10.93 -7.58
CA ARG A 116 -1.77 -11.33 -8.98
C ARG A 116 -0.33 -11.07 -9.45
N LYS A 117 -0.01 -11.40 -10.70
CA LYS A 117 1.25 -11.00 -11.33
C LYS A 117 1.25 -9.49 -11.59
N ILE A 118 2.39 -8.84 -11.38
CA ILE A 118 2.67 -7.53 -11.97
C ILE A 118 2.93 -7.75 -13.46
N VAL A 119 2.18 -7.04 -14.30
CA VAL A 119 2.13 -7.23 -15.77
C VAL A 119 2.44 -5.96 -16.55
N HIS A 120 2.82 -4.89 -15.87
CA HIS A 120 3.33 -3.65 -16.47
C HIS A 120 4.64 -3.27 -15.80
N ALA A 121 5.63 -2.85 -16.58
CA ALA A 121 6.90 -2.39 -16.03
C ALA A 121 6.74 -1.13 -15.15
N GLY A 122 7.75 -0.91 -14.32
CA GLY A 122 7.90 0.30 -13.52
C GLY A 122 8.21 0.03 -12.04
N PRO A 123 8.60 1.08 -11.31
CA PRO A 123 9.16 0.93 -9.98
C PRO A 123 8.11 0.51 -8.96
N CYS A 124 8.53 -0.28 -7.97
CA CYS A 124 7.78 -0.49 -6.75
C CYS A 124 8.68 -0.46 -5.52
N HIS A 125 8.08 -0.13 -4.39
CA HIS A 125 8.76 0.28 -3.16
C HIS A 125 7.94 -0.15 -1.95
N MET A 126 8.60 -0.51 -0.86
CA MET A 126 7.96 -0.71 0.44
C MET A 126 8.70 0.03 1.54
N SER A 127 7.96 0.68 2.42
CA SER A 127 8.47 1.24 3.66
C SER A 127 7.74 0.71 4.89
N LEU A 128 8.47 0.47 5.98
CA LEU A 128 7.90 0.32 7.33
C LEU A 128 8.01 1.67 8.01
N ASP A 129 6.86 2.30 8.27
CA ASP A 129 6.76 3.71 8.63
C ASP A 129 7.64 4.58 7.73
N ASP A 130 8.74 5.14 8.24
CA ASP A 130 9.68 6.01 7.52
C ASP A 130 11.01 5.35 7.12
N LYS A 131 11.07 4.00 7.09
CA LYS A 131 12.23 3.24 6.60
C LYS A 131 11.90 2.43 5.36
N VAL A 132 12.69 2.60 4.31
CA VAL A 132 12.63 1.77 3.09
C VAL A 132 13.12 0.36 3.43
N VAL A 133 12.34 -0.66 3.07
CA VAL A 133 12.64 -2.07 3.38
C VAL A 133 12.61 -2.98 2.15
N PHE A 134 12.14 -2.47 1.02
CA PHE A 134 12.24 -3.08 -0.31
C PHE A 134 12.15 -1.98 -1.37
N SER A 135 12.90 -2.10 -2.46
CA SER A 135 12.75 -1.25 -3.64
C SER A 135 13.26 -2.00 -4.88
N ASN A 136 12.55 -1.92 -5.99
CA ASN A 136 13.00 -2.38 -7.30
C ASN A 136 12.50 -1.42 -8.39
N GLU A 137 13.34 -1.12 -9.38
CA GLU A 137 13.03 -0.20 -10.47
C GLU A 137 12.08 -0.79 -11.52
N ASP A 138 12.04 -2.11 -11.64
CA ASP A 138 11.05 -2.82 -12.45
C ASP A 138 10.46 -4.01 -11.72
N CYS A 139 9.21 -3.87 -11.28
CA CYS A 139 8.52 -4.94 -10.57
C CYS A 139 7.78 -5.93 -11.47
N GLN A 140 7.83 -5.77 -12.80
CA GLN A 140 7.41 -6.79 -13.77
C GLN A 140 8.43 -7.94 -13.85
N SER A 141 9.73 -7.65 -13.72
CA SER A 141 10.81 -8.65 -13.67
C SER A 141 10.79 -9.59 -12.44
N LEU A 142 10.01 -9.28 -11.41
CA LEU A 142 10.04 -10.00 -10.13
C LEU A 142 9.52 -11.44 -10.24
N LYS A 143 10.10 -12.32 -9.40
CA LYS A 143 9.68 -13.72 -9.27
C LYS A 143 8.16 -13.80 -9.04
N THR A 144 7.51 -14.71 -9.75
CA THR A 144 6.12 -15.09 -9.48
C THR A 144 6.05 -16.50 -8.90
N ASP A 145 5.05 -16.74 -8.07
CA ASP A 145 4.69 -18.06 -7.56
C ASP A 145 3.24 -18.35 -7.96
N GLY A 146 3.04 -19.34 -8.84
CA GLY A 146 1.77 -19.56 -9.53
C GLY A 146 1.23 -18.29 -10.20
N ALA A 147 0.23 -17.68 -9.55
CA ALA A 147 -0.43 -16.45 -9.98
C ALA A 147 0.01 -15.16 -9.26
N VAL A 148 0.80 -15.22 -8.18
CA VAL A 148 1.21 -14.04 -7.38
C VAL A 148 2.60 -13.53 -7.75
N THR A 149 2.85 -12.22 -7.68
CA THR A 149 4.22 -11.66 -7.63
C THR A 149 4.73 -11.69 -6.18
N VAL A 150 6.00 -12.06 -6.01
CA VAL A 150 6.70 -12.15 -4.72
C VAL A 150 7.75 -11.04 -4.62
N PHE A 151 7.71 -10.28 -3.54
CA PHE A 151 8.74 -9.31 -3.15
C PHE A 151 9.54 -9.91 -2.00
N SER A 152 10.84 -10.12 -2.20
CA SER A 152 11.72 -10.78 -1.23
C SER A 152 13.18 -10.42 -1.51
N PRO A 153 14.03 -10.26 -0.48
CA PRO A 153 13.66 -10.17 0.94
C PRO A 153 13.01 -8.82 1.28
N VAL A 154 12.15 -8.79 2.28
CA VAL A 154 11.62 -7.55 2.89
C VAL A 154 12.04 -7.51 4.35
N ASP A 155 12.76 -6.47 4.75
CA ASP A 155 13.33 -6.38 6.10
C ASP A 155 12.31 -5.88 7.14
N PHE A 156 11.77 -6.80 7.93
CA PHE A 156 10.82 -6.49 9.02
C PHE A 156 11.47 -6.07 10.35
N SER A 157 12.80 -6.06 10.47
CA SER A 157 13.50 -5.69 11.71
C SER A 157 13.34 -4.21 12.09
N PHE A 158 13.06 -3.34 11.10
CA PHE A 158 12.73 -1.93 11.31
C PHE A 158 11.37 -1.69 11.99
N CYS A 159 10.52 -2.72 12.08
CA CYS A 159 9.25 -2.63 12.81
C CYS A 159 9.53 -2.64 14.32
N LEU A 160 9.04 -1.62 15.04
CA LEU A 160 9.18 -1.51 16.49
C LEU A 160 8.29 -2.55 17.21
N LEU A 161 8.56 -2.85 18.49
CA LEU A 161 7.71 -3.74 19.30
C LEU A 161 6.24 -3.31 19.35
N SER A 162 5.97 -2.00 19.25
CA SER A 162 4.62 -1.41 19.16
C SER A 162 3.87 -1.73 17.86
N GLY A 163 4.53 -2.32 16.87
CA GLY A 163 4.06 -2.36 15.50
C GLY A 163 4.54 -1.18 14.66
N CYS A 164 4.18 -1.23 13.39
CA CYS A 164 4.53 -0.29 12.32
C CYS A 164 3.50 -0.37 11.19
N VAL A 165 3.52 0.57 10.24
CA VAL A 165 2.72 0.48 9.00
C VAL A 165 3.61 0.08 7.82
N LEU A 166 3.34 -1.09 7.24
CA LEU A 166 3.85 -1.44 5.91
C LEU A 166 3.10 -0.63 4.86
N ARG A 167 3.84 0.13 4.04
CA ARG A 167 3.34 0.91 2.91
C ARG A 167 3.96 0.40 1.63
N PHE A 168 3.15 -0.19 0.76
CA PHE A 168 3.55 -0.61 -0.59
C PHE A 168 3.12 0.43 -1.62
N TYR A 169 4.01 0.72 -2.57
CA TYR A 169 3.80 1.60 -3.71
C TYR A 169 4.22 0.87 -4.98
N TRP A 170 3.44 0.95 -6.05
CA TRP A 170 3.85 0.55 -7.40
C TRP A 170 3.29 1.55 -8.41
N LEU A 171 4.14 1.94 -9.37
CA LEU A 171 3.79 2.83 -10.47
C LEU A 171 3.87 2.03 -11.76
N ALA A 172 2.71 1.63 -12.28
CA ALA A 172 2.61 0.87 -13.51
C ALA A 172 2.69 1.81 -14.71
N LEU A 173 3.73 1.66 -15.52
CA LEU A 173 3.92 2.40 -16.77
C LEU A 173 3.20 1.62 -17.88
N GLN A 174 2.17 2.20 -18.49
CA GLN A 174 1.36 1.50 -19.50
C GLN A 174 0.85 2.44 -20.60
N ARG A 175 0.10 1.88 -21.56
CA ARG A 175 -0.63 2.66 -22.58
C ARG A 175 -2.14 2.44 -22.46
N LEU A 176 -2.91 3.52 -22.49
CA LEU A 176 -4.36 3.52 -22.64
C LEU A 176 -4.72 4.34 -23.88
N ASP A 177 -5.55 3.79 -24.76
CA ASP A 177 -5.94 4.40 -26.05
C ASP A 177 -4.75 4.96 -26.86
N GLY A 178 -3.66 4.18 -26.87
CA GLY A 178 -2.38 4.50 -27.52
C GLY A 178 -1.45 5.39 -26.69
N LYS A 179 -1.96 6.22 -25.79
CA LYS A 179 -1.19 7.21 -25.01
C LYS A 179 -0.57 6.61 -23.76
N VAL A 180 0.64 7.03 -23.41
CA VAL A 180 1.24 6.65 -22.12
C VAL A 180 0.40 7.19 -20.97
N THR A 181 0.05 6.29 -20.05
CA THR A 181 -0.63 6.59 -18.79
C THR A 181 0.09 5.85 -17.67
N TRP A 182 0.28 6.50 -16.54
CA TRP A 182 0.76 5.88 -15.32
C TRP A 182 -0.42 5.48 -14.44
N GLN A 183 -0.42 4.25 -13.93
CA GLN A 183 -1.38 3.79 -12.92
C GLN A 183 -0.72 3.73 -11.54
N SER A 184 -1.41 4.31 -10.56
CA SER A 184 -0.94 4.38 -9.18
C SER A 184 -1.52 3.28 -8.29
N TYR A 185 -0.64 2.52 -7.66
CA TYR A 185 -0.98 1.52 -6.65
C TYR A 185 -0.34 1.90 -5.31
N LYS A 186 -1.15 1.96 -4.26
CA LYS A 186 -0.73 2.16 -2.87
C LYS A 186 -1.53 1.26 -1.96
N ASN A 187 -0.87 0.52 -1.07
CA ASN A 187 -1.51 -0.23 -0.01
C ASN A 187 -0.83 0.05 1.33
N CYS A 188 -1.60 0.09 2.39
CA CYS A 188 -1.13 0.13 3.77
C CYS A 188 -1.62 -1.12 4.52
N VAL A 189 -0.74 -1.69 5.35
CA VAL A 189 -1.06 -2.78 6.28
C VAL A 189 -0.48 -2.42 7.66
N PRO A 190 -1.30 -2.25 8.70
CA PRO A 190 -0.82 -2.18 10.07
C PRO A 190 -0.24 -3.54 10.49
N LEU A 191 1.00 -3.55 10.98
CA LEU A 191 1.70 -4.76 11.41
C LEU A 191 1.95 -4.76 12.92
N THR A 192 1.86 -5.92 13.55
CA THR A 192 2.39 -6.14 14.90
C THR A 192 3.92 -6.14 14.88
N GLY A 193 4.55 -5.65 15.95
CA GLY A 193 6.00 -5.74 16.08
C GLY A 193 6.47 -7.21 16.08
N PRO A 194 7.61 -7.54 15.44
CA PRO A 194 8.21 -8.85 15.58
C PRO A 194 8.70 -9.06 17.03
N PRO A 195 8.74 -10.29 17.54
CA PRO A 195 9.40 -10.59 18.83
C PRO A 195 10.87 -10.15 18.78
N GLY A 196 11.25 -9.20 19.63
CA GLY A 196 12.59 -8.59 19.59
C GLY A 196 12.78 -7.45 18.59
N GLY A 197 11.68 -6.90 18.04
CA GLY A 197 11.71 -5.68 17.22
C GLY A 197 12.35 -4.48 17.93
N GLY A 198 12.76 -3.48 17.15
CA GLY A 198 13.59 -2.39 17.66
C GLY A 198 12.95 -1.62 18.83
N SER A 199 13.73 -1.36 19.89
CA SER A 199 13.39 -0.33 20.88
C SER A 199 13.38 1.04 20.21
N ALA A 200 12.32 1.82 20.45
CA ALA A 200 12.19 3.17 19.88
C ALA A 200 13.36 4.06 20.32
N LYS A 201 14.29 4.33 19.40
CA LYS A 201 15.34 5.34 19.63
C LYS A 201 14.68 6.71 19.66
N ASN A 202 14.57 7.28 20.86
CA ASN A 202 14.11 8.64 21.07
C ASN A 202 14.91 9.60 20.17
N VAL A 203 14.21 10.37 19.32
CA VAL A 203 14.83 11.33 18.41
C VAL A 203 15.14 12.61 19.19
N SER A 204 16.10 12.50 20.11
CA SER A 204 16.72 13.64 20.77
C SER A 204 17.28 14.59 19.71
N GLN A 205 16.96 15.89 19.85
CA GLN A 205 17.25 16.89 18.85
C GLN A 205 18.75 16.96 18.51
N VAL A 206 19.08 17.11 17.22
CA VAL A 206 20.44 17.36 16.76
C VAL A 206 20.88 18.74 17.25
N LYS A 207 21.81 18.75 18.22
CA LYS A 207 22.75 19.87 18.37
C LYS A 207 24.07 19.49 17.71
N HIS A 208 24.51 20.30 16.75
CA HIS A 208 25.89 20.30 16.30
C HIS A 208 26.83 20.64 17.47
N PRO A 209 27.98 19.97 17.57
CA PRO A 209 29.25 20.59 17.86
C PRO A 209 30.04 20.84 16.55
N ASP A 210 30.78 21.94 16.50
CA ASP A 210 31.69 22.26 15.40
C ASP A 210 33.10 21.68 15.63
N ASN A 211 33.95 21.78 14.62
CA ASN A 211 35.24 21.12 14.48
C ASN A 211 36.38 21.79 15.28
N SER A 212 37.18 21.00 16.01
CA SER A 212 38.57 21.37 16.30
C SER A 212 39.47 20.15 16.57
N LYS A 213 40.75 20.29 16.21
CA LYS A 213 41.82 19.31 16.43
C LYS A 213 42.42 19.44 17.84
N ASN A 214 42.90 18.34 18.42
CA ASN A 214 44.37 18.17 18.54
C ASN A 214 44.81 16.70 18.76
N THR A 215 46.07 16.43 18.44
CA THR A 215 46.85 15.21 18.71
C THR A 215 47.03 14.97 20.22
N THR A 216 47.27 13.74 20.72
CA THR A 216 48.57 13.03 20.63
C THR A 216 48.44 11.54 21.00
N SER A 217 49.34 10.71 20.48
CA SER A 217 49.41 9.25 20.71
C SER A 217 50.17 8.81 21.97
N SER A 218 49.80 7.67 22.57
CA SER A 218 50.69 6.81 23.38
C SER A 218 50.16 5.36 23.43
N LYS A 219 51.04 4.39 23.72
CA LYS A 219 50.82 2.94 23.47
C LYS A 219 51.60 2.04 24.45
N SER A 220 50.90 1.14 25.14
CA SER A 220 51.30 -0.19 25.70
C SER A 220 50.05 -0.78 26.41
N LYS A 221 49.77 -2.09 26.56
CA LYS A 221 50.57 -3.25 27.05
C LYS A 221 51.03 -3.07 28.51
N ASP A 222 51.00 -4.07 29.39
CA ASP A 222 50.65 -5.51 29.35
C ASP A 222 49.84 -5.83 30.66
N THR A 223 48.78 -6.64 30.72
CA THR A 223 48.64 -8.13 30.64
C THR A 223 48.67 -8.84 32.01
N SER A 224 47.83 -9.89 32.15
CA SER A 224 47.70 -10.85 33.28
C SER A 224 47.06 -10.38 34.60
N ALA A 225 46.54 -11.25 35.47
CA ALA A 225 45.83 -12.55 35.30
C ALA A 225 45.37 -13.07 36.69
N ASN A 226 44.36 -13.94 36.72
CA ASN A 226 43.98 -14.81 37.86
C ASN A 226 43.48 -14.09 39.15
N GLU A 227 42.76 -14.73 40.08
CA GLU A 227 42.30 -16.13 40.16
C GLU A 227 40.89 -16.24 40.79
N SER A 228 40.22 -17.37 40.58
CA SER A 228 38.89 -17.68 41.13
C SER A 228 38.94 -18.24 42.56
N ASN A 229 37.93 -17.96 43.39
CA ASN A 229 37.42 -18.79 44.51
C ASN A 229 36.30 -18.01 45.24
N ASN A 230 35.30 -18.60 45.89
CA ASN A 230 34.63 -19.90 45.72
C ASN A 230 33.18 -19.73 46.26
N ALA A 231 32.23 -20.57 45.85
CA ALA A 231 30.84 -20.46 46.30
C ALA A 231 30.61 -21.21 47.62
N GLN A 232 29.79 -20.63 48.51
CA GLN A 232 28.95 -21.42 49.40
C GLN A 232 27.68 -20.64 49.77
N ALA A 233 26.54 -21.34 49.82
CA ALA A 233 25.24 -20.78 50.16
C ALA A 233 24.86 -21.14 51.61
N ASN A 234 23.92 -20.38 52.18
CA ASN A 234 22.90 -21.01 53.02
C ASN A 234 21.57 -20.24 52.97
N GLU A 235 20.46 -20.95 53.22
CA GLU A 235 19.12 -20.38 53.27
C GLU A 235 18.81 -19.73 54.64
N SER A 236 17.78 -18.88 54.68
CA SER A 236 16.88 -18.75 55.84
C SER A 236 15.50 -18.25 55.40
N LYS A 237 14.45 -18.74 56.06
CA LYS A 237 13.03 -18.52 55.70
C LYS A 237 12.33 -17.66 56.74
N ASP A 238 11.48 -16.74 56.29
CA ASP A 238 10.08 -16.53 56.74
C ASP A 238 9.40 -15.65 55.66
N SER A 239 8.16 -15.84 55.17
CA SER A 239 6.83 -15.79 55.83
C SER A 239 6.61 -14.48 56.61
N SER A 240 5.48 -13.76 56.53
CA SER A 240 4.12 -14.05 56.03
C SER A 240 3.53 -12.77 55.34
N LYS A 241 2.53 -12.83 54.42
CA LYS A 241 1.05 -12.78 54.65
C LYS A 241 0.60 -11.59 55.53
N ASP A 242 -0.51 -10.84 55.36
CA ASP A 242 -1.76 -10.79 54.53
C ASP A 242 -2.30 -9.31 54.69
N SER A 243 -3.23 -8.66 53.99
CA SER A 243 -4.12 -8.89 52.83
C SER A 243 -4.82 -7.56 52.41
N LYS A 244 -5.37 -7.44 51.17
CA LYS A 244 -6.49 -6.51 50.76
C LYS A 244 -6.25 -4.97 50.84
N LYS A 245 -7.14 -4.06 50.38
CA LYS A 245 -8.13 -3.97 49.25
C LYS A 245 -8.74 -2.55 49.28
N ASP A 246 -8.80 -1.83 48.16
CA ASP A 246 -9.94 -1.02 47.66
C ASP A 246 -9.52 -0.34 46.33
N SER A 247 -10.29 -0.30 45.25
CA SER A 247 -11.72 0.05 45.04
C SER A 247 -11.97 1.56 45.04
N ASN A 248 -12.06 2.15 43.85
CA ASN A 248 -12.83 3.36 43.62
C ASN A 248 -13.37 3.40 42.18
N GLU A 249 -14.67 3.22 42.00
CA GLU A 249 -15.39 3.69 40.81
C GLU A 249 -15.71 5.18 40.99
N THR A 250 -15.88 5.92 39.90
CA THR A 250 -16.69 7.15 39.95
C THR A 250 -17.43 7.33 38.63
N LYS A 251 -18.76 7.46 38.71
CA LYS A 251 -19.66 7.77 37.59
C LYS A 251 -20.36 9.09 37.86
N ASP A 252 -20.45 9.92 36.82
CA ASP A 252 -21.59 10.79 36.51
C ASP A 252 -21.55 11.04 34.98
N SER A 253 -22.64 11.07 34.19
CA SER A 253 -23.71 12.08 34.10
C SER A 253 -23.17 13.50 33.77
N SER A 254 -23.74 14.37 32.92
CA SER A 254 -24.86 14.34 31.95
C SER A 254 -24.85 15.70 31.15
N LYS A 255 -25.64 16.01 30.09
CA LYS A 255 -26.76 15.36 29.36
C LYS A 255 -26.91 15.91 27.91
N ASP A 256 -27.92 15.42 27.19
CA ASP A 256 -28.70 15.98 26.05
C ASP A 256 -28.32 17.35 25.43
N LEU A 257 -28.41 17.43 24.09
CA LEU A 257 -29.21 18.46 23.40
C LEU A 257 -29.81 17.93 22.06
N LYS A 258 -30.88 18.58 21.57
CA LYS A 258 -31.77 18.18 20.45
C LYS A 258 -31.16 18.54 19.07
N LYS A 259 -31.33 17.78 17.98
CA LYS A 259 -32.52 17.27 17.24
C LYS A 259 -33.26 18.35 16.42
N ASP A 260 -33.00 18.35 15.10
CA ASP A 260 -33.86 18.69 13.94
C ASP A 260 -32.98 18.71 12.66
N SER A 261 -33.44 18.51 11.42
CA SER A 261 -34.75 18.03 10.91
C SER A 261 -34.58 17.39 9.51
N ASN A 262 -35.60 16.65 9.04
CA ASN A 262 -35.67 16.12 7.67
C ASN A 262 -35.96 17.22 6.64
N GLU A 263 -35.38 17.12 5.44
CA GLU A 263 -36.18 17.09 4.20
C GLU A 263 -35.40 16.49 3.01
N THR A 264 -36.12 16.02 1.99
CA THR A 264 -35.54 15.43 0.76
C THR A 264 -36.51 15.62 -0.42
N PRO A 265 -36.15 16.37 -1.48
CA PRO A 265 -36.92 16.43 -2.70
C PRO A 265 -36.67 15.19 -3.60
N PRO A 266 -37.63 14.78 -4.45
CA PRO A 266 -37.63 13.48 -5.12
C PRO A 266 -36.76 13.40 -6.38
N ALA A 267 -36.43 12.17 -6.79
CA ALA A 267 -35.70 11.88 -8.02
C ALA A 267 -36.56 12.03 -9.28
N GLY A 268 -35.99 12.64 -10.33
CA GLY A 268 -36.57 12.69 -11.69
C GLY A 268 -35.92 11.64 -12.62
N ALA A 269 -36.75 10.94 -13.39
CA ALA A 269 -36.34 9.94 -14.37
C ALA A 269 -35.98 10.58 -15.75
N PRO A 270 -35.31 9.87 -16.68
CA PRO A 270 -34.55 10.51 -17.76
C PRO A 270 -35.36 10.90 -19.01
N GLY A 271 -34.95 11.99 -19.66
CA GLY A 271 -35.43 12.40 -20.98
C GLY A 271 -34.58 11.85 -22.13
N THR A 272 -35.21 11.15 -23.08
CA THR A 272 -34.61 10.64 -24.33
C THR A 272 -34.54 11.76 -25.38
N PRO A 273 -33.49 11.86 -26.24
CA PRO A 273 -33.25 13.06 -27.04
C PRO A 273 -34.19 13.22 -28.25
N ALA A 274 -34.58 14.47 -28.52
CA ALA A 274 -35.33 14.84 -29.71
C ALA A 274 -34.41 14.96 -30.95
N THR A 275 -34.67 14.15 -31.97
CA THR A 275 -34.08 14.33 -33.30
C THR A 275 -34.95 15.27 -34.14
N SER A 276 -34.32 16.23 -34.82
CA SER A 276 -34.96 16.99 -35.92
C SER A 276 -33.94 17.20 -37.03
N SER A 277 -34.40 17.33 -38.28
CA SER A 277 -33.53 17.16 -39.45
C SER A 277 -33.91 18.08 -40.63
N ARG A 278 -32.97 18.17 -41.59
CA ARG A 278 -33.13 18.59 -43.00
C ARG A 278 -33.16 20.09 -43.35
N CYS A 279 -31.96 20.56 -43.73
CA CYS A 279 -31.61 20.93 -45.12
C CYS A 279 -32.18 22.18 -45.86
N LYS A 280 -31.30 22.72 -46.73
CA LYS A 280 -31.50 23.52 -47.97
C LYS A 280 -31.73 25.04 -47.87
N GLY A 281 -30.65 25.78 -48.20
CA GLY A 281 -30.67 27.10 -48.87
C GLY A 281 -29.53 27.16 -49.90
N ARG A 282 -29.69 27.83 -51.05
CA ARG A 282 -28.70 27.82 -52.16
C ARG A 282 -28.73 29.12 -52.99
N ARG A 283 -27.56 29.54 -53.51
CA ARG A 283 -27.28 30.75 -54.35
C ARG A 283 -27.14 32.03 -53.51
N ARG A 284 -26.42 33.08 -53.96
CA ARG A 284 -25.90 33.43 -55.31
C ARG A 284 -24.39 33.76 -55.33
N ARG A 285 -23.78 33.71 -56.53
CA ARG A 285 -22.52 34.39 -56.91
C ARG A 285 -22.85 35.76 -57.53
N ARG A 286 -21.97 36.74 -57.31
CA ARG A 286 -21.60 37.93 -58.12
C ARG A 286 -20.87 38.92 -57.17
N TYR A 287 -19.84 39.65 -57.57
CA TYR A 287 -19.06 39.50 -58.81
C TYR A 287 -18.04 38.37 -58.70
#